data_AF-A0A0G0H622-F1
#
_entry.id   AF-A0A0G0H622-F1
#
_cell.length_a   1.000
_cell.length_b   1.000
_cell.length_c   1.000
_cell.angle_alpha   90.00
_cell.angle_beta   90.00
_cell.angle_gamma   90.00
#
_symmetry.space_group_name_H-M   'P 1'
#
loop_
_entity.id
_entity.type
_entity.pdbx_description
1 polymer ?
#
loop_
_entity_poly.entity_id
_entity_poly.type
_entity_poly.pdbx_seq_one_letter_code
_entity_poly.pdbx_strand_id
1 'polypeptide(L)'
;MTAFSKGAYYGYVNIGYLSFRIAGTDGVSLEAERWKIILERMGHKVTFIAGELDQSGVLIDSLHFTHPEIYKIHEDIITKNIDYKKAEKEIFALSGDIEGELRQVFRQLHIDKLIISNVFSLPIHFPAAVALERVITEFKIPAISRNHDFWWERERYLKSHF
;
A
#
# COMPACT_ATOMS: atom_id res chain seq x y z
N MET A 1 5.45 -35.36 -10.16
CA MET A 1 4.54 -34.26 -10.55
C MET A 1 3.19 -34.52 -9.92
N THR A 2 3.00 -34.10 -8.67
CA THR A 2 1.71 -34.20 -7.98
C THR A 2 0.99 -32.88 -8.18
N ALA A 3 -0.12 -32.92 -8.91
CA ALA A 3 -1.02 -31.79 -9.07
C ALA A 3 -1.47 -31.35 -7.67
N PHE A 4 -1.24 -30.08 -7.34
CA PHE A 4 -1.88 -29.43 -6.19
C PHE A 4 -3.39 -29.65 -6.34
N SER A 5 -3.99 -30.38 -5.39
CA SER A 5 -5.42 -30.61 -5.35
C SER A 5 -6.13 -29.26 -5.29
N LYS A 6 -6.99 -29.02 -6.28
CA LYS A 6 -7.80 -27.80 -6.38
C LYS A 6 -8.63 -27.61 -5.10
N GLY A 7 -8.35 -26.53 -4.37
CA GLY A 7 -9.36 -25.71 -3.67
C GLY A 7 -10.14 -26.31 -2.50
N ALA A 8 -9.63 -27.29 -1.76
CA ALA A 8 -10.41 -27.96 -0.70
C ALA A 8 -10.15 -27.49 0.75
N TYR A 9 -9.17 -26.61 1.03
CA TYR A 9 -8.81 -26.27 2.43
C TYR A 9 -9.10 -24.84 2.88
N TYR A 10 -9.23 -23.89 1.94
CA TYR A 10 -9.61 -22.51 2.22
C TYR A 10 -10.56 -22.08 1.09
N GLY A 11 -11.76 -21.60 1.41
CA GLY A 11 -12.73 -21.18 0.39
C GLY A 11 -12.20 -20.10 -0.55
N TYR A 12 -12.98 -19.74 -1.57
CA TYR A 12 -12.66 -18.59 -2.44
C TYR A 12 -12.47 -17.32 -1.58
N VAL A 13 -11.44 -16.53 -1.92
CA VAL A 13 -11.11 -15.27 -1.25
C VAL A 13 -10.75 -14.25 -2.32
N ASN A 14 -11.24 -13.03 -2.17
CA ASN A 14 -10.86 -11.89 -2.99
C ASN A 14 -9.82 -11.03 -2.27
N ILE A 15 -8.64 -10.93 -2.86
CA ILE A 15 -7.44 -10.37 -2.25
C ILE A 15 -7.07 -9.08 -2.97
N GLY A 16 -6.92 -7.99 -2.23
CA GLY A 16 -6.31 -6.76 -2.73
C GLY A 16 -4.81 -6.80 -2.49
N TYR A 17 -4.01 -6.61 -3.53
CA TYR A 17 -2.57 -6.41 -3.40
C TYR A 17 -2.26 -4.93 -3.61
N LEU A 18 -1.87 -4.24 -2.54
CA LEU A 18 -1.75 -2.79 -2.49
C LEU A 18 -0.29 -2.35 -2.33
N SER A 19 0.15 -1.41 -3.16
CA SER A 19 1.42 -0.70 -2.97
C SER A 19 1.31 0.73 -3.52
N PHE A 20 2.34 1.55 -3.35
CA PHE A 20 2.36 2.88 -3.97
C PHE A 20 2.46 2.80 -5.50
N ARG A 21 3.21 1.82 -6.00
CA ARG A 21 3.43 1.54 -7.42
C ARG A 21 3.56 0.05 -7.65
N ILE A 22 2.95 -0.45 -8.72
CA ILE A 22 3.16 -1.79 -9.27
C ILE A 22 3.35 -1.61 -10.78
N ALA A 23 4.54 -1.17 -11.16
CA ALA A 23 4.91 -0.85 -12.53
C ALA A 23 6.42 -0.99 -12.76
N GLY A 24 6.78 -1.48 -13.95
CA GLY A 24 8.14 -1.76 -14.37
C GLY A 24 8.68 -3.08 -13.84
N THR A 25 9.99 -3.24 -13.92
CA THR A 25 10.69 -4.48 -13.54
C THR A 25 11.40 -4.38 -12.20
N ASP A 26 10.89 -3.54 -11.28
CA ASP A 26 11.45 -3.42 -9.94
C ASP A 26 11.11 -4.62 -9.04
N GLY A 27 11.80 -4.73 -7.91
CA GLY A 27 11.62 -5.84 -6.99
C GLY A 27 10.20 -5.95 -6.42
N VAL A 28 9.51 -4.81 -6.23
CA VAL A 28 8.12 -4.78 -5.74
C VAL A 28 7.19 -5.42 -6.78
N SER A 29 7.29 -5.00 -8.04
CA SER A 29 6.38 -5.39 -9.12
C SER A 29 6.55 -6.87 -9.47
N LEU A 30 7.78 -7.36 -9.57
CA LEU A 30 8.07 -8.78 -9.80
C LEU A 30 7.54 -9.68 -8.68
N GLU A 31 7.62 -9.22 -7.44
CA GLU A 31 7.08 -9.97 -6.30
C GLU A 31 5.56 -9.92 -6.24
N ALA A 32 4.94 -8.78 -6.56
CA ALA A 32 3.49 -8.65 -6.67
C ALA A 32 2.91 -9.64 -7.69
N GLU A 33 3.55 -9.76 -8.86
CA GLU A 33 3.18 -10.75 -9.88
C GLU A 33 3.31 -12.19 -9.39
N ARG A 34 4.39 -12.53 -8.70
CA ARG A 34 4.58 -13.88 -8.11
C ARG A 34 3.47 -14.22 -7.13
N TRP A 35 3.10 -13.29 -6.25
CA TRP A 35 1.99 -13.45 -5.31
C TRP A 35 0.67 -13.69 -6.03
N LYS A 36 0.35 -12.87 -7.04
CA LYS A 36 -0.84 -13.04 -7.87
C LYS A 36 -0.88 -14.42 -8.51
N ILE A 37 0.20 -14.85 -9.17
CA ILE A 37 0.29 -16.15 -9.83
C ILE A 37 0.04 -17.30 -8.85
N ILE A 38 0.68 -17.28 -7.68
CA ILE A 38 0.56 -18.36 -6.70
C ILE A 38 -0.86 -18.41 -6.13
N LEU A 39 -1.42 -17.28 -5.70
CA LEU A 39 -2.75 -17.21 -5.09
C LEU A 39 -3.86 -17.54 -6.09
N GLU A 40 -3.73 -17.11 -7.34
CA GLU A 40 -4.69 -17.47 -8.41
C GLU A 40 -4.63 -18.96 -8.74
N ARG A 41 -3.44 -19.58 -8.74
CA ARG A 41 -3.29 -21.04 -8.86
C ARG A 41 -3.94 -21.79 -7.69
N MET A 42 -4.04 -21.17 -6.52
CA MET A 42 -4.74 -21.71 -5.35
C MET A 42 -6.26 -21.51 -5.40
N GLY A 43 -6.79 -20.78 -6.39
CA GLY A 43 -8.23 -20.55 -6.59
C GLY A 43 -8.76 -19.25 -5.99
N HIS A 44 -7.89 -18.32 -5.61
CA HIS A 44 -8.28 -16.99 -5.12
C HIS A 44 -8.27 -15.95 -6.25
N LYS A 45 -8.93 -14.82 -6.05
CA LYS A 45 -8.82 -13.66 -6.95
C LYS A 45 -7.83 -12.66 -6.35
N VAL A 46 -6.91 -12.13 -7.15
CA VAL A 46 -6.00 -11.07 -6.71
C VAL A 46 -6.15 -9.84 -7.61
N THR A 47 -6.45 -8.70 -7.02
CA THR A 47 -6.57 -7.41 -7.71
C THR A 47 -5.46 -6.47 -7.24
N PHE A 48 -4.65 -5.96 -8.17
CA PHE A 48 -3.66 -4.93 -7.86
C PHE A 48 -4.35 -3.59 -7.62
N ILE A 49 -3.87 -2.86 -6.61
CA ILE A 49 -4.35 -1.52 -6.23
C ILE A 49 -3.12 -0.65 -5.99
N ALA A 50 -2.91 0.39 -6.79
CA ALA A 50 -1.72 1.24 -6.64
C ALA A 50 -1.93 2.65 -7.20
N GLY A 51 -1.00 3.57 -6.89
CA GLY A 51 -0.94 4.90 -7.48
C GLY A 51 -0.27 4.96 -8.84
N GLU A 52 0.34 3.87 -9.27
CA GLU A 52 0.87 3.70 -10.63
C GLU A 52 0.81 2.20 -10.99
N LEU A 53 0.30 1.91 -12.18
CA LEU A 53 0.12 0.56 -12.72
C LEU A 53 0.53 0.53 -14.20
N ASP A 54 1.30 -0.49 -14.60
CA ASP A 54 1.55 -0.82 -16.01
C ASP A 54 0.82 -2.11 -16.47
N GLN A 55 -0.01 -2.64 -15.57
CA GLN A 55 -0.77 -3.87 -15.74
C GLN A 55 -2.18 -3.75 -15.15
N SER A 56 -3.03 -4.74 -15.39
CA SER A 56 -4.44 -4.72 -14.95
C SER A 56 -4.59 -4.63 -13.43
N GLY A 57 -5.32 -3.61 -12.98
CA GLY A 57 -5.62 -3.36 -11.57
C GLY A 57 -6.55 -2.17 -11.39
N VAL A 58 -6.60 -1.63 -10.18
CA VAL A 58 -7.31 -0.40 -9.83
C VAL A 58 -6.28 0.68 -9.51
N LEU A 59 -6.29 1.74 -10.31
CA LEU A 59 -5.46 2.91 -10.10
C LEU A 59 -6.15 3.84 -9.10
N ILE A 60 -5.41 4.25 -8.06
CA ILE A 60 -5.80 5.29 -7.11
C ILE A 60 -4.68 6.33 -7.13
N ASP A 61 -4.81 7.35 -7.98
CA ASP A 61 -3.75 8.34 -8.27
C ASP A 61 -3.17 8.98 -7.00
N SER A 62 -4.00 9.19 -5.97
CA SER A 62 -3.60 9.75 -4.68
C SER A 62 -2.63 8.88 -3.89
N LEU A 63 -2.51 7.58 -4.19
CA LEU A 63 -1.49 6.69 -3.62
C LEU A 63 -0.10 6.94 -4.22
N HIS A 64 0.02 7.70 -5.31
CA HIS A 64 1.32 8.02 -5.89
C HIS A 64 2.04 9.08 -5.05
N PHE A 65 3.28 8.80 -4.69
CA PHE A 65 4.13 9.66 -3.85
C PHE A 65 4.67 10.93 -4.54
N THR A 66 4.32 11.20 -5.80
CA THR A 66 4.86 12.35 -6.59
C THR A 66 3.99 13.59 -6.52
N HIS A 67 2.83 13.51 -5.84
CA HIS A 67 1.98 14.68 -5.63
C HIS A 67 2.76 15.79 -4.90
N PRO A 68 2.73 17.06 -5.35
CA PRO A 68 3.53 18.14 -4.76
C PRO A 68 3.34 18.31 -3.26
N GLU A 69 2.11 18.12 -2.76
CA GLU A 69 1.79 18.21 -1.33
C GLU A 69 2.39 17.05 -0.53
N ILE A 70 2.35 15.82 -1.08
CA ILE A 70 2.97 14.63 -0.48
C ILE A 70 4.49 14.77 -0.43
N TYR A 71 5.09 15.24 -1.53
CA TYR A 71 6.52 15.47 -1.59
C TYR A 71 6.95 16.58 -0.62
N LYS A 72 6.20 17.68 -0.56
CA LYS A 72 6.49 18.80 0.35
C LYS A 72 6.43 18.37 1.82
N ILE A 73 5.36 17.68 2.24
CA ILE A 73 5.23 17.24 3.63
C ILE A 73 6.30 16.21 4.00
N HIS A 74 6.65 15.32 3.06
CA HIS A 74 7.79 14.42 3.20
C HIS A 74 9.09 15.19 3.46
N GLU A 75 9.46 16.11 2.58
CA GLU A 75 10.70 16.88 2.71
C GLU A 75 10.71 17.72 3.99
N ASP A 76 9.58 18.34 4.34
CA ASP A 76 9.45 19.12 5.57
C ASP A 76 9.71 18.25 6.82
N ILE A 77 9.14 17.05 6.87
CA ILE A 77 9.33 16.12 8.01
C ILE A 77 10.75 15.56 8.07
N ILE A 78 11.31 15.17 6.92
CA ILE A 78 12.60 14.47 6.88
C ILE A 78 13.79 15.43 7.04
N THR A 79 13.69 16.66 6.53
CA THR A 79 14.85 17.56 6.42
C THR A 79 14.82 18.78 7.34
N LYS A 80 13.66 19.16 7.87
CA LYS A 80 13.49 20.41 8.62
C LYS A 80 13.05 20.14 10.06
N ASN A 81 13.42 21.06 10.95
CA ASN A 81 12.83 21.13 12.29
C ASN A 81 11.49 21.85 12.19
N ILE A 82 10.40 21.09 12.13
CA ILE A 82 9.05 21.62 11.91
C ILE A 82 8.17 21.49 13.16
N ASP A 83 7.10 22.27 13.20
CA ASP A 83 6.02 22.07 14.17
C ASP A 83 5.26 20.78 13.84
N TYR A 84 5.52 19.72 14.61
CA TYR A 84 4.88 18.42 14.45
C TYR A 84 3.35 18.47 14.54
N LYS A 85 2.76 19.41 15.30
CA LYS A 85 1.29 19.54 15.37
C LYS A 85 0.72 20.02 14.05
N LYS A 86 1.44 20.93 13.38
CA LYS A 86 1.04 21.41 12.05
C LYS A 86 1.17 20.29 11.02
N ALA A 87 2.29 19.55 11.06
CA ALA A 87 2.52 18.42 10.17
C ALA A 87 1.44 17.34 10.32
N GLU A 88 1.13 16.95 11.56
CA GLU A 88 0.09 15.98 11.87
C GLU A 88 -1.28 16.41 11.31
N LYS A 89 -1.67 17.67 11.51
CA LYS A 89 -2.93 18.20 10.97
C LYS A 89 -2.99 18.13 9.44
N GLU A 90 -1.88 18.40 8.76
CA GLU A 90 -1.78 18.32 7.29
C GLU A 90 -1.84 16.87 6.80
N ILE A 91 -1.13 15.94 7.47
CA ILE A 91 -1.21 14.49 7.18
C ILE A 91 -2.64 13.99 7.28
N PHE A 92 -3.35 14.34 8.37
CA PHE A 92 -4.72 13.88 8.58
C PHE A 92 -5.75 14.51 7.65
N ALA A 93 -5.52 15.73 7.19
CA ALA A 93 -6.35 16.34 6.16
C ALA A 93 -6.21 15.58 4.83
N LEU A 94 -4.97 15.34 4.39
CA LEU A 94 -4.67 14.61 3.16
C LEU A 94 -5.09 13.14 3.23
N SER A 95 -5.04 12.51 4.41
CA SER A 95 -5.46 11.12 4.56
C SER A 95 -6.96 10.97 4.31
N GLY A 96 -7.79 11.97 4.64
CA GLY A 96 -9.25 11.89 4.51
C GLY A 96 -9.73 11.57 3.09
N ASP A 97 -9.11 12.19 2.07
CA ASP A 97 -9.47 11.95 0.67
C ASP A 97 -9.10 10.52 0.24
N ILE A 98 -7.88 10.09 0.58
CA ILE A 98 -7.38 8.73 0.30
C ILE A 98 -8.25 7.68 1.00
N GLU A 99 -8.68 7.92 2.24
CA GLU A 99 -9.58 7.02 2.95
C GLU A 99 -10.91 6.86 2.18
N GLY A 100 -11.45 7.94 1.61
CA GLY A 100 -12.66 7.90 0.78
C GLY A 100 -12.52 6.99 -0.43
N GLU A 101 -11.42 7.13 -1.18
CA GLU A 101 -11.11 6.32 -2.36
C GLU A 101 -10.90 4.85 -1.98
N LEU A 102 -10.11 4.57 -0.94
CA LEU A 102 -9.88 3.21 -0.45
C LEU A 102 -11.19 2.53 -0.02
N ARG A 103 -12.04 3.23 0.73
CA ARG A 103 -13.37 2.71 1.12
C ARG A 103 -14.23 2.38 -0.09
N GLN A 104 -14.23 3.24 -1.11
CA GLN A 104 -14.96 2.98 -2.35
C GLN A 104 -14.44 1.73 -3.05
N VAL A 105 -13.13 1.64 -3.26
CA VAL A 105 -12.50 0.52 -3.97
C VAL A 105 -12.69 -0.79 -3.20
N PHE A 106 -12.46 -0.82 -1.89
CA PHE A 106 -12.59 -2.04 -1.09
C PHE A 106 -14.02 -2.57 -1.06
N ARG A 107 -15.03 -1.68 -1.01
CA ARG A 107 -16.45 -2.07 -1.10
C ARG A 107 -16.83 -2.58 -2.49
N GLN A 108 -16.45 -1.85 -3.55
CA GLN A 108 -16.78 -2.22 -4.93
C GLN A 108 -16.15 -3.56 -5.33
N LEU A 109 -14.92 -3.80 -4.89
CA LEU A 109 -14.24 -5.06 -5.15
C LEU A 109 -14.71 -6.17 -4.22
N HIS A 110 -15.35 -5.90 -3.09
CA HIS A 110 -15.59 -6.89 -2.02
C HIS A 110 -14.27 -7.55 -1.58
N ILE A 111 -13.32 -6.74 -1.09
CA ILE A 111 -12.02 -7.24 -0.61
C ILE A 111 -12.20 -7.98 0.71
N ASP A 112 -11.77 -9.26 0.73
CA ASP A 112 -11.79 -10.10 1.92
C ASP A 112 -10.47 -10.03 2.70
N LYS A 113 -9.35 -9.83 2.00
CA LYS A 113 -7.99 -9.78 2.57
C LYS A 113 -7.10 -8.81 1.82
N LEU A 114 -6.10 -8.27 2.51
CA LEU A 114 -5.10 -7.39 1.91
C LEU A 114 -3.68 -7.94 2.03
N ILE A 115 -2.89 -7.73 0.98
CA ILE A 115 -1.43 -7.82 1.00
C ILE A 115 -0.91 -6.43 0.69
N ILE A 116 -0.06 -5.88 1.55
CA ILE A 116 0.36 -4.48 1.49
C ILE A 116 1.88 -4.44 1.39
N SER A 117 2.40 -3.87 0.31
CA SER A 117 3.84 -3.80 0.06
C SER A 117 4.41 -2.41 0.35
N ASN A 118 5.33 -2.36 1.33
CA ASN A 118 6.14 -1.21 1.74
C ASN A 118 5.40 0.05 2.25
N VAL A 119 4.06 0.09 2.22
CA VAL A 119 3.28 1.29 2.64
C VAL A 119 3.56 1.68 4.09
N PHE A 120 3.76 0.71 4.98
CA PHE A 120 4.01 0.95 6.39
C PHE A 120 5.50 0.97 6.78
N SER A 121 6.42 0.71 5.85
CA SER A 121 7.86 0.65 6.13
C SER A 121 8.66 1.81 5.55
N LEU A 122 8.16 2.43 4.47
CA LEU A 122 8.80 3.56 3.83
C LEU A 122 8.08 4.87 4.18
N PRO A 123 8.79 5.91 4.63
CA PRO A 123 8.20 7.17 5.02
C PRO A 123 7.92 8.07 3.82
N ILE A 124 7.60 7.51 2.64
CA ILE A 124 7.45 8.26 1.37
C ILE A 124 6.05 8.85 1.17
N HIS A 125 5.05 8.39 1.93
CA HIS A 125 3.67 8.84 1.79
C HIS A 125 2.91 8.65 3.11
N PHE A 126 3.13 9.56 4.08
CA PHE A 126 2.50 9.50 5.40
C PHE A 126 0.96 9.49 5.34
N PRO A 127 0.30 10.33 4.51
CA PRO A 127 -1.16 10.32 4.40
C PRO A 127 -1.73 8.97 3.96
N ALA A 128 -1.11 8.30 2.98
CA ALA A 128 -1.55 6.99 2.51
C ALA A 128 -1.39 5.91 3.60
N ALA A 129 -0.31 5.94 4.38
CA ALA A 129 -0.12 5.01 5.50
C ALA A 129 -1.21 5.18 6.56
N VAL A 130 -1.51 6.43 6.95
CA VAL A 130 -2.59 6.73 7.90
C VAL A 130 -3.96 6.31 7.36
N ALA A 131 -4.26 6.67 6.11
CA ALA A 131 -5.52 6.35 5.47
C ALA A 131 -5.75 4.84 5.41
N LEU A 132 -4.73 4.09 4.98
CA LEU A 132 -4.81 2.65 4.83
C LEU A 132 -5.01 1.94 6.18
N GLU A 133 -4.27 2.33 7.22
CA GLU A 133 -4.47 1.77 8.56
C GLU A 133 -5.90 1.98 9.06
N ARG A 134 -6.41 3.21 8.96
CA ARG A 134 -7.77 3.55 9.41
C ARG A 134 -8.84 2.75 8.67
N VAL A 135 -8.74 2.63 7.35
CA VAL A 135 -9.72 1.88 6.55
C VAL A 135 -9.64 0.37 6.83
N ILE A 136 -8.44 -0.19 7.01
CA ILE A 136 -8.26 -1.59 7.40
C ILE A 136 -8.92 -1.86 8.75
N THR A 137 -8.69 -0.99 9.72
CA THR A 137 -9.26 -1.09 11.07
C THR A 137 -10.78 -0.92 11.05
N GLU A 138 -11.30 0.05 10.31
CA GLU A 138 -12.73 0.30 10.14
C GLU A 138 -13.46 -0.91 9.54
N PHE A 139 -12.94 -1.47 8.44
CA PHE A 139 -13.57 -2.61 7.76
C PHE A 139 -13.19 -3.96 8.38
N LYS A 140 -12.28 -3.97 9.36
CA LYS A 140 -11.71 -5.18 9.99
C LYS A 140 -11.15 -6.17 8.96
N ILE A 141 -10.49 -5.65 7.92
CA ILE A 141 -9.92 -6.49 6.85
C ILE A 141 -8.64 -7.16 7.36
N PRO A 142 -8.55 -8.51 7.36
CA PRO A 142 -7.29 -9.17 7.64
C PRO A 142 -6.23 -8.78 6.60
N ALA A 143 -5.09 -8.26 7.06
CA ALA A 143 -4.03 -7.75 6.21
C ALA A 143 -2.66 -8.36 6.54
N ILE A 144 -1.84 -8.57 5.51
CA ILE A 144 -0.43 -8.92 5.62
C ILE A 144 0.38 -7.74 5.10
N SER A 145 1.19 -7.12 5.97
CA SER A 145 2.21 -6.16 5.53
C SER A 145 3.47 -6.91 5.12
N ARG A 146 3.85 -6.79 3.86
CA ARG A 146 5.09 -7.33 3.31
C ARG A 146 6.05 -6.17 3.03
N ASN A 147 7.14 -6.11 3.79
CA ASN A 147 8.11 -5.05 3.66
C ASN A 147 9.46 -5.64 3.31
N HIS A 148 10.09 -5.13 2.26
CA HIS A 148 11.45 -5.50 1.85
C HIS A 148 12.37 -4.29 1.74
N ASP A 149 11.81 -3.09 1.86
CA ASP A 149 12.55 -1.86 2.12
C ASP A 149 12.15 -1.34 3.49
N PHE A 150 13.13 -0.97 4.30
CA PHE A 150 12.89 -0.27 5.55
C PHE A 150 13.60 1.07 5.58
N TRP A 151 13.02 2.03 6.30
CA TRP A 151 13.57 3.38 6.37
C TRP A 151 15.01 3.41 6.88
N TRP A 152 15.37 2.55 7.83
CA TRP A 152 16.71 2.48 8.42
C TRP A 152 17.78 1.92 7.47
N GLU A 153 17.39 1.33 6.34
CA GLU A 153 18.33 0.83 5.33
C GLU A 153 18.75 1.92 4.35
N ARG A 154 18.13 3.11 4.42
CA ARG A 154 18.36 4.22 3.50
C ARG A 154 18.99 5.40 4.23
N GLU A 155 20.22 5.74 3.87
CA GLU A 155 20.99 6.84 4.47
C GLU A 155 20.23 8.17 4.55
N ARG A 156 19.40 8.48 3.54
CA ARG A 156 18.57 9.70 3.51
C ARG A 156 17.57 9.82 4.66
N TYR A 157 17.21 8.70 5.31
CA TYR A 157 16.30 8.67 6.47
C TYR A 157 17.03 8.47 7.80
N LEU A 158 18.36 8.27 7.77
CA LEU A 158 19.17 8.04 8.97
C LEU A 158 19.69 9.33 9.62
N LYS A 159 19.52 10.48 8.96
CA LYS A 159 19.92 11.78 9.49
C LYS A 159 18.72 12.42 10.18
N SER A 160 18.68 12.36 11.51
CA SER A 160 17.79 13.22 12.29
C SER A 160 18.53 14.49 12.70
N HIS A 161 18.04 15.64 12.25
CA HIS A 161 18.47 16.94 12.75
C HIS A 161 17.78 17.21 14.09
N PHE A 162 18.32 16.63 15.17
CA PHE A 162 17.98 17.00 16.54
C PHE A 162 18.85 18.16 17.01
#